data_AF-A0A0L7L2N7-F1
#
_entry.id   AF-A0A0L7L2N7-F1
#
_cell.length_a   1.000
_cell.length_b   1.000
_cell.length_c   1.000
_cell.angle_alpha   90.00
_cell.angle_beta   90.00
_cell.angle_gamma   90.00
#
_symmetry.space_group_name_H-M   'P 1'
#
loop_
_entity.id
_entity.type
_entity.pdbx_description
1 polymer ?
#
loop_
_entity_poly.entity_id
_entity_poly.type
_entity_poly.pdbx_seq_one_letter_code
_entity_poly.pdbx_strand_id
1 'polypeptide(L)' 'MRPIRGEFHNQYFDLREDESAFYDYMSMSPEAFDYLCNMIRDDCNHVVTNYRRPISVEERLVLTISLLDLNFAD' A
#
# COMPACT_ATOMS: atom_id res chain seq x y z
N MET A 1 18.01 -5.13 7.78
CA MET A 1 17.24 -5.76 6.68
C MET A 1 15.78 -5.70 7.09
N ARG A 2 14.86 -5.07 6.33
CA ARG A 2 13.43 -5.12 6.69
C ARG A 2 12.96 -6.58 6.55
N PRO A 3 12.29 -7.17 7.56
CA PRO A 3 11.78 -8.53 7.46
C PRO A 3 10.79 -8.62 6.30
N ILE A 4 10.84 -9.72 5.54
CA ILE A 4 9.88 -10.02 4.47
C ILE A 4 8.45 -10.23 5.02
N ARG A 5 8.34 -10.43 6.35
CA ARG A 5 7.09 -10.56 7.12
C ARG A 5 6.94 -9.40 8.12
N GLY A 6 6.77 -8.18 7.61
CA GLY A 6 6.32 -7.04 8.41
C GLY A 6 4.80 -7.00 8.52
N GLU A 7 4.27 -6.18 9.43
CA GLU A 7 2.83 -5.97 9.66
C GLU A 7 2.07 -5.69 8.35
N PHE A 8 2.62 -4.81 7.50
CA PHE A 8 2.07 -4.51 6.18
C PHE A 8 1.91 -5.76 5.28
N HIS A 9 2.94 -6.61 5.18
CA HIS A 9 2.88 -7.75 4.26
C HIS A 9 1.85 -8.78 4.68
N ASN A 10 1.65 -9.03 5.97
CA ASN A 10 0.63 -10.00 6.39
C ASN A 10 -0.77 -9.38 6.28
N GLN A 11 -0.96 -8.20 6.88
CA GLN A 11 -2.27 -7.55 6.95
C GLN A 11 -2.80 -7.15 5.57
N TYR A 12 -1.94 -6.73 4.64
CA TYR A 12 -2.37 -6.37 3.30
C TYR A 12 -2.95 -7.57 2.55
N PHE A 13 -2.29 -8.74 2.59
CA PHE A 13 -2.83 -9.93 1.91
C PHE A 13 -4.11 -10.42 2.57
N ASP A 14 -4.17 -10.43 3.90
CA ASP A 14 -5.37 -10.82 4.65
C ASP A 14 -6.56 -9.89 4.30
N LEU A 15 -6.33 -8.58 4.20
CA LEU A 15 -7.36 -7.62 3.78
C LEU A 15 -7.83 -7.87 2.35
N ARG A 16 -6.96 -8.29 1.43
CA ARG A 16 -7.37 -8.56 0.04
C ARG A 16 -8.27 -9.79 -0.11
N GLU A 17 -8.27 -10.70 0.87
CA GLU A 17 -9.17 -11.87 0.85
C GLU A 17 -10.61 -11.51 1.23
N ASP A 18 -10.83 -10.36 1.88
CA ASP A 18 -12.15 -9.84 2.26
C ASP A 18 -12.36 -8.45 1.63
N GLU A 19 -13.12 -8.41 0.53
CA GLU A 19 -13.39 -7.19 -0.22
C GLU A 19 -14.06 -6.10 0.65
N SER A 20 -14.92 -6.48 1.60
CA SER A 20 -15.59 -5.53 2.49
C SER A 20 -14.59 -4.90 3.45
N ALA A 21 -13.74 -5.72 4.09
CA ALA A 21 -12.70 -5.23 4.98
C ALA A 21 -11.66 -4.39 4.24
N PHE A 22 -11.32 -4.76 3.00
CA PHE A 22 -10.45 -3.97 2.14
C PHE A 22 -11.06 -2.60 1.84
N TYR A 23 -12.35 -2.56 1.49
CA TYR A 23 -13.05 -1.32 1.19
C TYR A 23 -13.14 -0.42 2.43
N ASP A 24 -13.44 -0.97 3.60
CA ASP A 24 -13.48 -0.22 4.86
C ASP A 24 -12.13 0.41 5.20
N TYR A 25 -11.03 -0.28 4.88
CA TYR A 25 -9.67 0.18 5.18
C TYR A 25 -9.09 1.11 4.11
N MET A 26 -9.35 0.85 2.83
CA MET A 26 -8.75 1.57 1.69
C MET A 26 -9.69 2.60 1.06
N SER A 27 -10.96 2.64 1.49
CA SER A 27 -12.04 3.43 0.89
C SER A 27 -12.25 3.16 -0.62
N MET A 28 -11.83 1.99 -1.12
CA MET A 28 -11.94 1.58 -2.52
C MET A 28 -11.86 0.06 -2.69
N SER A 29 -12.30 -0.46 -3.83
CA SER A 29 -12.18 -1.89 -4.14
C SER A 29 -10.71 -2.29 -4.41
N PRO A 30 -10.36 -3.59 -4.27
CA PRO A 30 -9.04 -4.10 -4.62
C PRO A 30 -8.62 -3.78 -6.07
N GLU A 31 -9.56 -3.79 -7.02
CA GLU A 31 -9.28 -3.52 -8.44
C GLU A 31 -8.97 -2.05 -8.67
N ALA A 32 -9.70 -1.14 -8.02
CA ALA A 32 -9.42 0.29 -8.08
C ALA A 32 -8.04 0.60 -7.48
N PHE A 33 -7.71 -0.07 -6.37
CA PHE A 33 -6.39 0.02 -5.76
C PHE A 33 -5.27 -0.47 -6.69
N ASP A 34 -5.44 -1.63 -7.34
CA ASP A 34 -4.48 -2.15 -8.31
C ASP A 34 -4.31 -1.25 -9.53
N TYR A 35 -5.42 -0.68 -10.01
CA TYR A 35 -5.40 0.28 -11.10
C TYR A 35 -4.54 1.50 -10.76
N LEU A 36 -4.72 2.07 -9.57
CA LEU A 36 -3.88 3.18 -9.08
C LEU A 36 -2.42 2.77 -8.94
N CYS A 37 -2.15 1.60 -8.36
CA CYS A 37 -0.80 1.08 -8.22
C CYS A 37 -0.10 0.94 -9.57
N ASN A 38 -0.80 0.43 -10.59
CA ASN A 38 -0.24 0.29 -11.94
C ASN A 38 0.00 1.64 -12.60
N MET A 39 -0.88 2.62 -12.40
CA MET A 39 -0.72 3.96 -12.94
C MET A 39 0.55 4.67 -12.43
N ILE A 40 0.85 4.53 -11.13
CA ILE A 40 1.98 5.22 -10.49
C ILE A 40 3.26 4.37 -10.45
N ARG A 41 3.21 3.13 -10.94
CA ARG A 41 4.30 2.15 -10.80
C ARG A 41 5.60 2.66 -11.40
N ASP A 42 5.52 3.25 -12.59
CA ASP A 42 6.69 3.73 -13.32
C ASP A 42 7.32 4.95 -12.65
N ASP A 43 6.50 5.84 -12.06
CA ASP A 43 6.96 7.01 -11.32
C ASP A 43 7.55 6.66 -9.94
N CYS A 44 7.11 5.54 -9.35
CA CYS A 44 7.54 5.06 -8.04
C CYS A 44 8.69 4.05 -8.10
N ASN A 45 9.26 3.78 -9.28
CA ASN A 45 10.36 2.83 -9.42
C ASN A 45 11.66 3.41 -8.83
N HIS A 46 12.07 2.87 -7.69
CA HIS A 46 13.34 3.23 -7.05
C HIS A 46 14.39 2.13 -7.21
N VAL A 47 15.62 2.54 -7.49
CA VAL A 47 16.77 1.63 -7.55
C VAL A 47 17.06 1.05 -6.16
N VAL A 48 17.11 -0.28 -6.08
CA VAL A 48 17.57 -0.98 -4.89
C VAL A 48 19.05 -0.68 -4.68
N THR A 49 19.42 -0.15 -3.52
CA THR A 49 20.82 0.08 -3.15
C THR A 49 21.21 -0.82 -1.98
N ASN A 50 22.52 -1.00 -1.77
CA ASN A 50 23.05 -1.77 -0.63
C ASN A 50 22.66 -1.18 0.74
N TYR A 51 22.25 0.10 0.78
CA TYR A 51 21.91 0.81 2.00
C TYR A 51 20.41 0.76 2.34
N ARG A 52 19.53 0.67 1.33
CA ARG A 52 18.08 0.68 1.56
C ARG A 52 17.34 -0.06 0.45
N ARG A 53 16.45 -0.98 0.87
CA ARG A 53 15.39 -1.49 0.01
C ARG A 53 14.23 -0.49 0.00
N PRO A 54 13.77 -0.04 -1.17
CA PRO A 54 12.56 0.77 -1.26
C PRO A 54 11.34 -0.05 -0.83
N ILE A 55 10.34 0.63 -0.28
CA ILE A 55 9.01 0.08 -0.07
C ILE A 55 8.29 -0.07 -1.40
N SER A 56 7.38 -1.04 -1.48
CA SER A 56 6.64 -1.31 -2.70
C SER A 56 5.69 -0.14 -3.04
N VAL A 57 5.18 -0.14 -4.27
CA VAL A 57 4.23 0.87 -4.72
C VAL A 57 2.93 0.77 -3.91
N GLU A 58 2.50 -0.45 -3.63
CA GLU A 58 1.36 -0.78 -2.80
C GLU A 58 1.54 -0.24 -1.37
N GLU A 59 2.70 -0.49 -0.73
CA GLU A 59 2.98 0.01 0.62
C GLU A 59 2.98 1.55 0.67
N ARG A 60 3.46 2.22 -0.39
CA ARG A 60 3.39 3.69 -0.49
C ARG A 60 1.96 4.19 -0.60
N LEU A 61 1.15 3.56 -1.45
CA LEU A 61 -0.22 3.98 -1.68
C LEU A 61 -1.05 3.82 -0.40
N VAL A 62 -0.89 2.69 0.31
CA VAL A 62 -1.56 2.47 1.60
C VAL A 62 -1.19 3.55 2.62
N LEU A 63 0.10 3.83 2.80
CA LEU A 63 0.54 4.90 3.71
C LEU A 63 -0.01 6.27 3.32
N THR A 64 -0.15 6.53 2.01
CA THR A 64 -0.69 7.78 1.49
C THR A 64 -2.18 7.91 1.81
N ILE A 65 -2.96 6.84 1.60
CA ILE A 65 -4.40 6.80 1.95
C ILE A 65 -4.58 7.01 3.45
N SER A 66 -3.84 6.26 4.29
CA SER A 66 -3.94 6.42 5.75
C SER A 66 -3.56 7.83 6.24
N LEU A 67 -2.58 8.48 5.58
CA LEU A 67 -2.24 9.87 5.89
C LEU A 67 -3.39 10.81 5.49
N LEU A 68 -3.99 10.62 4.33
CA LEU A 68 -5.10 11.44 3.87
C LEU A 68 -6.29 11.33 4.82
N ASP A 69 -6.69 10.11 5.20
CA ASP A 69 -7.80 9.87 6.12
C ASP A 69 -7.59 10.57 7.48
N LEU A 70 -6.35 10.56 8.01
CA LEU A 70 -6.00 11.27 9.23
C LEU A 70 -6.15 12.80 9.10
N ASN A 71 -5.83 13.38 7.94
CA ASN A 71 -5.94 14.82 7.72
C ASN A 71 -7.38 15.30 7.48
N PHE A 72 -8.31 14.40 7.17
CA PHE A 72 -9.73 14.72 7.03
C PHE A 72 -10.53 14.48 8.31
N ALA A 73 -9.87 14.05 9.39
CA ALA A 73 -10.49 13.80 10.69
C ALA A 73 -10.39 14.98 11.70
N ASP A 74 -9.85 16.13 11.28
CA ASP A 74 -9.75 17.38 12.06
C ASP A 74 -10.83 18.42 11.70
#